data_AF-A0A2U3LNK1-F1
#
_entry.id   AF-A0A2U3LNK1-F1
#
_cell.length_a   1.000
_cell.length_b   1.000
_cell.length_c   1.000
_cell.angle_alpha   90.00
_cell.angle_beta   90.00
_cell.angle_gamma   90.00
#
_symmetry.space_group_name_H-M   'P 1'
#
loop_
_entity.id
_entity.type
_entity.pdbx_description
1 polymer ?
#
loop_
_entity_poly.entity_id
_entity_poly.type
_entity_poly.pdbx_seq_one_letter_code
_entity_poly.pdbx_strand_id
1 'polypeptide(L)'
;MNGAGICSYPPEDLVVEDYGRYLKKKGKSILSEERVRVEPFTTSILDGIDMRETIRKWYEGRIYVRQYQKIQGEVGSIVVIFDEDRDNRYSYMTTWLGENQNESDMAFYSTFPFDNLVGPGMGRAEYGGMYDVWQDADYEFAESKSERLLLAALDYSIHRHVVYVAAKPPRSIFKTIASRAGRTIIYIPIGQLSPVSLKKIRVVHVLDGYDKREIAKDYLW
;
A
#
# COMPACT_ATOMS: atom_id res chain seq x y z
N MET A 1 16.58 -20.10 -20.71
CA MET A 1 16.75 -19.58 -19.33
C MET A 1 17.86 -20.42 -18.70
N ASN A 2 19.04 -19.83 -18.53
CA ASN A 2 20.10 -20.45 -17.73
C ASN A 2 19.64 -20.39 -16.28
N GLY A 3 19.73 -21.47 -15.52
CA GLY A 3 19.16 -21.63 -14.17
C GLY A 3 19.70 -20.72 -13.04
N ALA A 4 20.18 -19.51 -13.36
CA ALA A 4 20.25 -18.42 -12.40
C ALA A 4 18.82 -17.90 -12.21
N GLY A 5 18.32 -17.89 -10.98
CA GLY A 5 16.96 -17.43 -10.69
C GLY A 5 16.71 -16.00 -11.18
N ILE A 6 15.42 -15.67 -11.38
CA ILE A 6 14.99 -14.30 -11.64
C ILE A 6 15.22 -13.42 -10.40
N CYS A 7 15.59 -12.15 -10.61
CA CYS A 7 15.78 -11.19 -9.52
C CYS A 7 15.26 -9.79 -9.90
N SER A 8 15.09 -8.94 -8.90
CA SER A 8 14.73 -7.54 -9.05
C SER A 8 15.95 -6.65 -9.33
N TYR A 9 15.68 -5.40 -9.72
CA TYR A 9 16.67 -4.34 -9.84
C TYR A 9 16.71 -3.48 -8.55
N PRO A 10 17.80 -3.54 -7.74
CA PRO A 10 17.82 -2.95 -6.40
C PRO A 10 17.45 -1.47 -6.28
N PRO A 11 17.80 -0.59 -7.23
CA PRO A 11 17.35 0.80 -7.19
C PRO A 11 15.83 0.98 -7.25
N GLU A 12 15.11 0.10 -7.95
CA GLU A 12 13.64 0.11 -7.99
C GLU A 12 13.05 -0.40 -6.68
N ASP A 13 13.65 -1.42 -6.07
CA ASP A 13 13.23 -1.96 -4.78
C ASP A 13 13.26 -0.86 -3.69
N LEU A 14 14.31 -0.04 -3.68
CA LEU A 14 14.40 1.13 -2.79
C LEU A 14 13.27 2.14 -3.01
N VAL A 15 12.87 2.38 -4.26
CA VAL A 15 11.78 3.31 -4.61
C VAL A 15 10.43 2.76 -4.12
N VAL A 16 10.19 1.46 -4.27
CA VAL A 16 8.98 0.79 -3.77
C VAL A 16 8.94 0.85 -2.24
N GLU A 17 10.06 0.58 -1.57
CA GLU A 17 10.19 0.65 -0.11
C GLU A 17 9.99 2.06 0.45
N ASP A 18 10.62 3.07 -0.15
CA ASP A 18 10.41 4.48 0.20
C ASP A 18 8.92 4.86 0.08
N TYR A 19 8.26 4.38 -0.99
CA TYR A 19 6.86 4.64 -1.19
C TYR A 19 5.96 3.91 -0.17
N GLY A 20 6.31 2.68 0.18
CA GLY A 20 5.67 1.94 1.27
C GLY A 20 5.75 2.71 2.59
N ARG A 21 6.94 3.22 2.97
CA ARG A 21 7.12 4.08 4.15
C ARG A 21 6.25 5.33 4.09
N TYR A 22 6.17 5.98 2.93
CA TYR A 22 5.28 7.12 2.72
C TYR A 22 3.79 6.76 2.96
N LEU A 23 3.32 5.63 2.40
CA LEU A 23 1.93 5.18 2.58
C LEU A 23 1.61 4.82 4.04
N LYS A 24 2.54 4.18 4.77
CA LYS A 24 2.39 3.94 6.22
C LYS A 24 2.20 5.27 6.97
N LYS A 25 3.02 6.27 6.67
CA LYS A 25 2.92 7.61 7.28
C LYS A 25 1.59 8.29 6.94
N LYS A 26 1.15 8.23 5.68
CA LYS A 26 -0.13 8.80 5.24
C LYS A 26 -1.32 8.12 5.91
N GLY A 27 -1.32 6.80 5.99
CA GLY A 27 -2.35 6.03 6.68
C GLY A 27 -2.47 6.42 8.15
N LYS A 28 -1.34 6.60 8.85
CA LYS A 28 -1.35 7.12 10.23
C LYS A 28 -1.94 8.52 10.34
N SER A 29 -1.65 9.42 9.39
CA SER A 29 -2.23 10.78 9.41
C SER A 29 -3.76 10.73 9.32
N ILE A 30 -4.30 9.92 8.41
CA ILE A 30 -5.76 9.79 8.21
C ILE A 30 -6.45 9.30 9.48
N LEU A 31 -5.89 8.28 10.13
CA LEU A 31 -6.43 7.79 11.40
C LEU A 31 -6.44 8.86 12.51
N SER A 32 -5.51 9.81 12.46
CA SER A 32 -5.35 10.83 13.49
C SER A 32 -6.43 11.89 13.29
N GLU A 33 -6.72 12.21 12.03
CA GLU A 33 -7.79 13.12 11.61
C GLU A 33 -9.19 12.57 11.91
N GLU A 34 -9.41 11.25 11.81
CA GLU A 34 -10.71 10.64 12.14
C GLU A 34 -11.05 10.69 13.65
N ARG A 35 -10.03 10.80 14.53
CA ARG A 35 -10.22 10.86 15.99
C ARG A 35 -9.99 12.26 16.55
N VAL A 36 -10.67 13.25 15.96
CA VAL A 36 -10.72 14.61 16.50
C VAL A 36 -11.74 14.68 17.63
N ARG A 37 -11.28 15.02 18.82
CA ARG A 37 -12.12 15.46 19.93
C ARG A 37 -12.23 16.98 19.88
N VAL A 38 -13.43 17.53 20.02
CA VAL A 38 -13.66 18.97 20.11
C VAL A 38 -14.07 19.31 21.53
N GLU A 39 -13.43 20.31 22.12
CA GLU A 39 -13.71 20.77 23.49
C GLU A 39 -13.64 22.30 23.62
N PRO A 40 -14.31 22.90 24.62
CA PRO A 40 -14.22 24.33 24.84
C PRO A 40 -12.78 24.76 25.15
N PHE A 41 -12.35 25.86 24.55
CA PHE A 41 -11.07 26.50 24.84
C PHE A 41 -11.01 26.87 26.33
N THR A 42 -9.93 26.45 26.97
CA THR A 42 -9.63 26.79 28.36
C THR A 42 -8.32 27.56 28.43
N THR A 43 -7.19 26.85 28.47
CA THR A 43 -5.85 27.44 28.61
C THR A 43 -4.92 27.11 27.44
N SER A 44 -5.31 26.19 26.57
CA SER A 44 -4.51 25.71 25.43
C SER A 44 -5.33 25.68 24.16
N ILE A 45 -4.69 26.03 23.03
CA ILE A 45 -5.27 25.91 21.68
C ILE A 45 -5.27 24.45 21.19
N LEU A 46 -4.66 23.52 21.95
CA LEU A 46 -4.49 22.11 21.57
C LEU A 46 -3.90 22.02 20.15
N ASP A 47 -4.57 21.34 19.23
CA ASP A 47 -4.13 21.19 17.84
C ASP A 47 -4.82 22.19 16.89
N GLY A 48 -5.52 23.19 17.43
CA GLY A 48 -6.09 24.31 16.68
C GLY A 48 -7.53 24.66 17.08
N ILE A 49 -8.01 25.79 16.56
CA ILE A 49 -9.40 26.24 16.74
C ILE A 49 -10.31 25.48 15.76
N ASP A 50 -11.41 24.94 16.27
CA ASP A 50 -12.49 24.41 15.46
C ASP A 50 -13.48 25.52 15.11
N MET A 51 -13.26 26.15 13.97
CA MET A 51 -14.12 27.25 13.49
C MET A 51 -15.57 26.80 13.27
N ARG A 52 -15.80 25.55 12.84
CA ARG A 52 -17.14 25.05 12.53
C ARG A 52 -17.96 24.89 13.80
N GLU A 53 -17.39 24.24 14.81
CA GLU A 53 -18.08 24.05 16.10
C GLU A 53 -18.20 25.38 16.85
N THR A 54 -17.19 26.25 16.77
CA THR A 54 -17.24 27.61 17.34
C THR A 54 -18.39 28.44 16.76
N ILE A 55 -18.56 28.45 15.43
CA ILE A 55 -19.69 29.16 14.78
C ILE A 55 -21.02 28.48 15.11
N ARG A 56 -21.08 27.14 15.09
CA ARG A 56 -22.30 26.38 15.41
C ARG A 56 -22.79 26.67 16.84
N LYS A 57 -21.88 26.86 17.79
CA LYS A 57 -22.17 27.16 19.21
C LYS A 57 -21.87 28.60 19.58
N TRP A 58 -21.97 29.51 18.62
CA TRP A 58 -21.66 30.93 18.84
C TRP A 58 -22.45 31.55 20.00
N TYR A 59 -23.68 31.08 20.23
CA TYR A 59 -24.54 31.49 21.33
C TYR A 59 -23.96 31.23 22.73
N GLU A 60 -22.98 30.31 22.86
CA GLU A 60 -22.32 30.01 24.13
C GLU A 60 -21.19 31.00 24.47
N GLY A 61 -20.79 31.86 23.52
CA GLY A 61 -19.69 32.82 23.70
C GLY A 61 -18.33 32.15 23.95
N ARG A 62 -18.17 30.88 23.57
CA ARG A 62 -16.97 30.08 23.78
C ARG A 62 -16.32 29.73 22.44
N ILE A 63 -14.99 29.77 22.43
CA ILE A 63 -14.20 29.22 21.34
C ILE A 63 -14.05 27.72 21.58
N TYR A 64 -14.15 26.93 20.52
CA TYR A 64 -13.92 25.49 20.56
C TYR A 64 -12.58 25.16 19.91
N VAL A 65 -11.85 24.25 20.52
CA VAL A 65 -10.55 23.75 20.05
C VAL A 65 -10.62 22.26 19.78
N ARG A 66 -9.80 21.81 18.85
CA ARG A 66 -9.69 20.40 18.45
C ARG A 66 -8.43 19.77 19.02
N GLN A 67 -8.56 18.53 19.44
CA GLN A 67 -7.46 17.65 19.82
C GLN A 67 -7.50 16.38 18.98
N TYR A 68 -6.42 16.10 18.27
CA TYR A 68 -6.23 14.81 17.61
C TYR A 68 -5.85 13.78 18.68
N GLN A 69 -6.64 12.71 18.82
CA GLN A 69 -6.24 11.63 19.70
C GLN A 69 -5.03 10.90 19.11
N LYS A 70 -4.00 10.68 19.93
CA LYS A 70 -2.87 9.82 19.56
C LYS A 70 -3.41 8.41 19.28
N ILE A 71 -3.27 7.98 18.04
CA ILE A 71 -3.54 6.59 17.66
C ILE A 71 -2.49 5.72 18.32
N GLN A 72 -2.93 4.64 18.95
CA GLN A 72 -2.03 3.54 19.31
C GLN A 72 -2.01 2.53 18.18
N GLY A 73 -0.82 2.26 17.64
CA GLY A 73 -0.60 1.20 16.65
C GLY A 73 0.20 1.67 15.45
N GLU A 74 1.06 0.78 14.98
CA GLU A 74 1.80 0.91 13.73
C GLU A 74 0.96 0.41 12.54
N VAL A 75 1.34 0.82 11.33
CA VAL A 75 0.80 0.21 10.11
C VAL A 75 1.65 -1.01 9.80
N GLY A 76 1.03 -2.20 9.77
CA GLY A 76 1.72 -3.45 9.51
C GLY A 76 1.91 -3.62 8.01
N SER A 77 0.79 -3.86 7.35
CA SER A 77 0.74 -4.20 5.93
C SER A 77 0.22 -3.06 5.05
N ILE A 78 0.65 -3.06 3.80
CA ILE A 78 0.20 -2.15 2.74
C ILE A 78 -0.20 -2.97 1.54
N VAL A 79 -1.39 -2.72 1.02
CA VAL A 79 -1.88 -3.26 -0.25
C VAL A 79 -2.07 -2.10 -1.20
N VAL A 80 -1.50 -2.20 -2.40
CA VAL A 80 -1.69 -1.21 -3.46
C VAL A 80 -2.29 -1.89 -4.68
N ILE A 81 -3.49 -1.48 -5.07
CA ILE A 81 -4.20 -1.96 -6.25
C ILE A 81 -4.23 -0.85 -7.29
N PHE A 82 -3.46 -1.02 -8.36
CA PHE A 82 -3.45 -0.13 -9.52
C PHE A 82 -4.62 -0.43 -10.46
N ASP A 83 -4.99 -1.71 -10.57
CA ASP A 83 -6.02 -2.21 -11.47
C ASP A 83 -6.62 -3.50 -10.92
N GLU A 84 -7.95 -3.60 -10.81
CA GLU A 84 -8.64 -4.77 -10.22
C GLU A 84 -8.59 -6.04 -11.10
N ASP A 85 -8.00 -5.95 -12.30
CA ASP A 85 -7.83 -7.05 -13.25
C ASP A 85 -9.13 -7.69 -13.76
N ARG A 86 -10.13 -6.86 -14.06
CA ARG A 86 -11.45 -7.32 -14.55
C ARG A 86 -11.39 -8.09 -15.87
N ASP A 87 -10.39 -7.78 -16.69
CA ASP A 87 -10.18 -8.37 -18.01
C ASP A 87 -9.11 -9.48 -18.01
N ASN A 88 -8.64 -9.91 -16.83
CA ASN A 88 -7.60 -10.94 -16.65
C ASN A 88 -6.31 -10.69 -17.49
N ARG A 89 -5.86 -9.43 -17.50
CA ARG A 89 -4.65 -8.97 -18.22
C ARG A 89 -3.36 -9.29 -17.46
N TYR A 90 -3.43 -9.48 -16.15
CA TYR A 90 -2.26 -9.67 -15.30
C TYR A 90 -2.02 -11.14 -14.96
N SER A 91 -1.43 -11.89 -15.89
CA SER A 91 -1.23 -13.35 -15.77
C SER A 91 -0.07 -13.76 -14.85
N TYR A 92 0.87 -12.86 -14.58
CA TYR A 92 2.07 -13.17 -13.81
C TYR A 92 1.86 -12.86 -12.33
N MET A 93 1.85 -13.90 -11.50
CA MET A 93 1.69 -13.82 -10.04
C MET A 93 2.87 -14.48 -9.35
N THR A 94 3.52 -13.78 -8.43
CA THR A 94 4.72 -14.29 -7.75
C THR A 94 5.03 -13.44 -6.52
N THR A 95 5.99 -13.91 -5.72
CA THR A 95 6.48 -13.28 -4.50
C THR A 95 7.98 -13.04 -4.65
N TRP A 96 8.41 -11.81 -4.36
CA TRP A 96 9.80 -11.41 -4.25
C TRP A 96 10.14 -11.48 -2.77
N LEU A 97 11.17 -12.26 -2.45
CA LEU A 97 11.71 -12.29 -1.11
C LEU A 97 12.75 -11.19 -1.00
N GLY A 98 12.70 -10.40 0.06
CA GLY A 98 13.70 -9.37 0.32
C GLY A 98 15.09 -10.02 0.41
N GLU A 99 16.04 -9.55 -0.40
CA GLU A 99 17.42 -10.03 -0.38
C GLU A 99 18.21 -9.36 0.76
N ASN A 100 17.78 -8.16 1.16
CA ASN A 100 18.40 -7.36 2.22
C ASN A 100 17.50 -7.27 3.47
N GLN A 101 18.11 -7.08 4.66
CA GLN A 101 17.38 -6.96 5.93
C GLN A 101 16.37 -5.81 6.01
N ASN A 102 16.46 -4.84 5.09
CA ASN A 102 15.57 -3.68 5.03
C ASN A 102 14.56 -3.77 3.87
N GLU A 103 14.50 -4.88 3.15
CA GLU A 103 13.52 -5.14 2.09
C GLU A 103 12.36 -5.96 2.65
N SER A 104 11.15 -5.55 2.29
CA SER A 104 9.94 -6.30 2.62
C SER A 104 9.72 -7.37 1.56
N ASP A 105 9.21 -8.53 1.97
CA ASP A 105 8.70 -9.51 1.01
C ASP A 105 7.50 -8.89 0.25
N MET A 106 7.45 -9.12 -1.06
CA MET A 106 6.46 -8.52 -1.95
C MET A 106 5.80 -9.57 -2.85
N ALA A 107 4.54 -9.86 -2.58
CA ALA A 107 3.60 -10.57 -3.42
C ALA A 107 2.90 -9.64 -4.42
N PHE A 108 2.85 -10.00 -5.70
CA PHE A 108 2.11 -9.17 -6.66
C PHE A 108 1.55 -9.92 -7.86
N TYR A 109 0.68 -9.23 -8.60
CA TYR A 109 0.25 -9.61 -9.94
C TYR A 109 0.59 -8.52 -10.96
N SER A 110 1.03 -8.94 -12.15
CA SER A 110 1.49 -8.06 -13.22
C SER A 110 1.33 -8.72 -14.60
N THR A 111 1.64 -7.97 -15.66
CA THR A 111 1.80 -8.54 -17.01
C THR A 111 3.03 -9.43 -17.05
N PHE A 112 3.12 -10.37 -17.99
CA PHE A 112 4.32 -11.21 -18.07
C PHE A 112 5.56 -10.36 -18.44
N PRO A 113 6.63 -10.32 -17.61
CA PRO A 113 7.75 -9.38 -17.82
C PRO A 113 8.48 -9.57 -19.14
N PHE A 114 8.62 -10.81 -19.61
CA PHE A 114 9.39 -11.12 -20.80
C PHE A 114 8.62 -10.95 -22.11
N ASP A 115 7.34 -10.54 -22.05
CA ASP A 115 6.61 -10.04 -23.24
C ASP A 115 7.17 -8.69 -23.71
N ASN A 116 7.83 -7.93 -22.82
CA ASN A 116 8.44 -6.65 -23.12
C ASN A 116 9.90 -6.63 -22.69
N LEU A 117 10.81 -7.05 -23.57
CA LEU A 117 12.24 -6.96 -23.33
C LEU A 117 12.74 -5.51 -23.50
N VAL A 118 13.46 -5.01 -22.50
CA VAL A 118 14.08 -3.67 -22.51
C VAL A 118 15.60 -3.71 -22.63
N GLY A 119 16.19 -4.89 -22.44
CA GLY A 119 17.61 -5.16 -22.58
C GLY A 119 17.90 -6.67 -22.58
N PRO A 120 19.16 -7.07 -22.78
CA PRO A 120 19.54 -8.49 -22.78
C PRO A 120 19.20 -9.17 -21.44
N GLY A 121 18.18 -10.04 -21.43
CA GLY A 121 17.72 -10.72 -20.22
C GLY A 121 16.98 -9.81 -19.23
N MET A 122 16.43 -8.67 -19.67
CA MET A 122 15.68 -7.74 -18.83
C MET A 122 14.27 -7.58 -19.37
N GLY A 123 13.28 -8.08 -18.62
CA GLY A 123 11.87 -7.92 -18.92
C GLY A 123 11.26 -6.75 -18.15
N ARG A 124 10.23 -6.14 -18.72
CA ARG A 124 9.44 -5.07 -18.09
C ARG A 124 7.99 -5.52 -17.92
N ALA A 125 7.48 -5.39 -16.70
CA ALA A 125 6.08 -5.66 -16.39
C ALA A 125 5.38 -4.43 -15.78
N GLU A 126 4.06 -4.40 -15.93
CA GLU A 126 3.19 -3.45 -15.24
C GLU A 126 2.39 -4.14 -14.15
N TYR A 127 2.45 -3.60 -12.93
CA TYR A 127 1.66 -4.05 -11.81
C TYR A 127 0.16 -3.82 -12.04
N GLY A 128 -0.62 -4.85 -11.70
CA GLY A 128 -2.04 -4.69 -11.40
C GLY A 128 -2.27 -4.47 -9.90
N GLY A 129 -1.50 -5.15 -9.04
CA GLY A 129 -1.51 -4.90 -7.60
C GLY A 129 -0.40 -5.63 -6.85
N MET A 130 -0.04 -5.11 -5.68
CA MET A 130 1.06 -5.59 -4.83
C MET A 130 0.67 -5.65 -3.34
N TYR A 131 1.27 -6.59 -2.62
CA TYR A 131 1.11 -6.92 -1.21
C TYR A 131 2.29 -7.82 -0.73
N ASP A 132 2.16 -8.57 0.36
CA ASP A 132 3.14 -9.42 1.07
C ASP A 132 2.60 -10.88 1.23
N VAL A 133 3.20 -11.86 0.55
CA VAL A 133 2.83 -13.30 0.47
C VAL A 133 1.60 -13.69 -0.39
N TRP A 134 1.84 -14.63 -1.30
CA TRP A 134 0.86 -15.52 -1.96
C TRP A 134 1.21 -16.96 -1.59
N GLN A 135 0.20 -17.86 -1.62
CA GLN A 135 0.26 -19.33 -1.57
C GLN A 135 -0.56 -19.98 -0.42
N ASP A 136 -1.51 -19.26 0.19
CA ASP A 136 -2.49 -19.92 1.07
C ASP A 136 -3.78 -20.33 0.33
N ALA A 137 -4.19 -21.58 0.49
CA ALA A 137 -5.45 -22.13 0.00
C ALA A 137 -6.66 -21.54 0.72
N ASP A 138 -6.44 -20.99 1.93
CA ASP A 138 -7.48 -20.36 2.74
C ASP A 138 -8.10 -19.12 2.09
N TYR A 139 -7.49 -18.58 1.02
CA TYR A 139 -8.00 -17.40 0.30
C TYR A 139 -8.76 -17.71 -1.00
N GLU A 140 -9.14 -18.96 -1.26
CA GLU A 140 -9.91 -19.33 -2.47
C GLU A 140 -11.30 -18.67 -2.55
N PHE A 141 -11.85 -18.22 -1.41
CA PHE A 141 -13.12 -17.50 -1.39
C PHE A 141 -13.04 -16.06 -1.91
N ALA A 142 -11.84 -15.55 -2.19
CA ALA A 142 -11.67 -14.24 -2.81
C ALA A 142 -12.18 -14.24 -4.26
N GLU A 143 -13.02 -13.28 -4.62
CA GLU A 143 -13.59 -13.18 -5.97
C GLU A 143 -12.61 -12.53 -6.97
N SER A 144 -11.53 -11.90 -6.49
CA SER A 144 -10.54 -11.21 -7.32
C SER A 144 -9.12 -11.27 -6.74
N LYS A 145 -8.12 -11.00 -7.60
CA LYS A 145 -6.70 -10.89 -7.18
C LYS A 145 -6.52 -9.79 -6.13
N SER A 146 -7.20 -8.65 -6.29
CA SER A 146 -7.18 -7.56 -5.30
C SER A 146 -7.75 -7.96 -3.93
N GLU A 147 -8.81 -8.77 -3.92
CA GLU A 147 -9.40 -9.27 -2.68
C GLU A 147 -8.48 -10.27 -1.99
N ARG A 148 -7.85 -11.17 -2.76
CA ARG A 148 -6.91 -12.15 -2.22
C ARG A 148 -5.70 -11.47 -1.58
N LEU A 149 -5.22 -10.38 -2.18
CA LEU A 149 -4.17 -9.54 -1.56
C LEU A 149 -4.62 -8.90 -0.25
N LEU A 150 -5.84 -8.37 -0.20
CA LEU A 150 -6.35 -7.77 1.03
C LEU A 150 -6.55 -8.82 2.14
N LEU A 151 -6.98 -10.04 1.82
CA LEU A 151 -7.11 -11.11 2.81
C LEU A 151 -5.76 -11.47 3.43
N ALA A 152 -4.77 -11.75 2.58
CA ALA A 152 -3.43 -12.04 3.02
C ALA A 152 -2.88 -10.87 3.88
N ALA A 153 -3.22 -9.62 3.55
CA ALA A 153 -2.88 -8.44 4.35
C ALA A 153 -3.50 -8.39 5.73
N LEU A 154 -4.73 -8.85 5.88
CA LEU A 154 -5.38 -8.89 7.18
C LEU A 154 -4.82 -10.01 8.06
N ASP A 155 -4.38 -11.10 7.43
CA ASP A 155 -3.91 -12.30 8.11
C ASP A 155 -2.46 -12.15 8.60
N TYR A 156 -1.54 -11.82 7.69
CA TYR A 156 -0.11 -11.73 8.00
C TYR A 156 0.32 -10.41 8.66
N SER A 157 -0.51 -9.36 8.63
CA SER A 157 -0.13 -8.06 9.21
C SER A 157 0.23 -8.19 10.69
N ILE A 158 1.45 -7.85 11.06
CA ILE A 158 1.89 -7.87 12.47
C ILE A 158 1.10 -6.83 13.28
N HIS A 159 0.87 -5.64 12.72
CA HIS A 159 0.20 -4.55 13.41
C HIS A 159 -1.30 -4.47 13.11
N ARG A 160 -2.02 -3.67 13.90
CA ARG A 160 -3.48 -3.53 13.82
C ARG A 160 -3.93 -2.93 12.49
N HIS A 161 -3.15 -2.02 11.93
CA HIS A 161 -3.59 -1.22 10.80
C HIS A 161 -3.03 -1.74 9.48
N VAL A 162 -3.93 -1.91 8.51
CA VAL A 162 -3.60 -2.30 7.14
C VAL A 162 -4.01 -1.16 6.21
N VAL A 163 -3.06 -0.61 5.47
CA VAL A 163 -3.35 0.42 4.46
C VAL A 163 -3.77 -0.26 3.16
N TYR A 164 -4.92 0.13 2.63
CA TYR A 164 -5.43 -0.35 1.35
C TYR A 164 -5.59 0.82 0.39
N VAL A 165 -4.75 0.87 -0.62
CA VAL A 165 -4.74 1.89 -1.68
C VAL A 165 -5.40 1.32 -2.92
N ALA A 166 -6.50 1.92 -3.38
CA ALA A 166 -7.19 1.45 -4.58
C ALA A 166 -8.12 2.52 -5.18
N ALA A 167 -8.57 2.30 -6.41
CA ALA A 167 -9.59 3.13 -7.06
C ALA A 167 -10.94 3.09 -6.33
N LYS A 168 -11.29 1.95 -5.73
CA LYS A 168 -12.54 1.75 -4.98
C LYS A 168 -12.24 1.22 -3.58
N PRO A 169 -13.09 1.52 -2.58
CA PRO A 169 -12.96 0.89 -1.27
C PRO A 169 -13.22 -0.63 -1.38
N PRO A 170 -12.66 -1.43 -0.46
CA PRO A 170 -12.96 -2.85 -0.44
C PRO A 170 -14.43 -3.08 -0.05
N ARG A 171 -14.98 -4.23 -0.42
CA ARG A 171 -16.35 -4.60 -0.06
C ARG A 171 -16.54 -4.57 1.46
N SER A 172 -17.77 -4.29 1.90
CA SER A 172 -18.11 -4.18 3.32
C SER A 172 -17.76 -5.43 4.13
N ILE A 173 -17.80 -6.63 3.54
CA ILE A 173 -17.43 -7.89 4.18
C ILE A 173 -15.99 -7.86 4.74
N PHE A 174 -15.06 -7.17 4.07
CA PHE A 174 -13.67 -7.05 4.52
C PHE A 174 -13.54 -6.24 5.80
N LYS A 175 -14.46 -5.31 6.09
CA LYS A 175 -14.49 -4.63 7.38
C LYS A 175 -14.81 -5.60 8.51
N THR A 176 -15.74 -6.51 8.28
CA THR A 176 -16.10 -7.57 9.23
C THR A 176 -14.97 -8.56 9.42
N ILE A 177 -14.34 -9.01 8.34
CA ILE A 177 -13.17 -9.92 8.38
C ILE A 177 -12.03 -9.25 9.16
N ALA A 178 -11.68 -8.01 8.81
CA ALA A 178 -10.65 -7.26 9.51
C ALA A 178 -10.96 -7.15 11.02
N SER A 179 -12.21 -6.80 11.38
CA SER A 179 -12.60 -6.70 12.79
C SER A 179 -12.48 -8.03 13.53
N ARG A 180 -12.79 -9.16 12.89
CA ARG A 180 -12.64 -10.50 13.48
C ARG A 180 -11.18 -10.88 13.68
N ALA A 181 -10.31 -10.48 12.75
CA ALA A 181 -8.86 -10.65 12.85
C ALA A 181 -8.18 -9.62 13.77
N GLY A 182 -8.94 -8.75 14.46
CA GLY A 182 -8.38 -7.69 15.30
C GLY A 182 -7.66 -6.58 14.51
N ARG A 183 -7.92 -6.48 13.21
CA ARG A 183 -7.33 -5.52 12.29
C ARG A 183 -8.27 -4.38 11.93
N THR A 184 -7.74 -3.35 11.30
CA THR A 184 -8.48 -2.20 10.81
C THR A 184 -7.93 -1.77 9.46
N ILE A 185 -8.81 -1.70 8.45
CA ILE A 185 -8.45 -1.26 7.10
C ILE A 185 -8.51 0.26 7.04
N ILE A 186 -7.40 0.88 6.63
CA ILE A 186 -7.32 2.30 6.28
C ILE A 186 -7.40 2.40 4.76
N TYR A 187 -8.54 2.84 4.25
CA TYR A 187 -8.70 3.03 2.80
C TYR A 187 -8.14 4.38 2.37
N ILE A 188 -7.27 4.37 1.36
CA ILE A 188 -6.77 5.57 0.69
C ILE A 188 -7.17 5.50 -0.78
N PRO A 189 -8.06 6.38 -1.27
CA PRO A 189 -8.35 6.46 -2.70
C PRO A 189 -7.08 6.75 -3.48
N ILE A 190 -6.78 5.94 -4.51
CA ILE A 190 -5.55 6.08 -5.30
C ILE A 190 -5.41 7.47 -5.95
N GLY A 191 -6.55 8.11 -6.29
CA GLY A 191 -6.58 9.46 -6.84
C GLY A 191 -6.11 10.57 -5.87
N GLN A 192 -5.94 10.28 -4.57
CA GLN A 192 -5.33 11.21 -3.61
C GLN A 192 -3.80 11.17 -3.61
N LEU A 193 -3.20 10.31 -4.43
CA LEU A 193 -1.75 10.12 -4.51
C LEU A 193 -1.22 10.75 -5.80
N SER A 194 0.07 11.13 -5.77
CA SER A 194 0.72 11.75 -6.92
C SER A 194 0.74 10.79 -8.11
N PRO A 195 0.19 11.17 -9.28
CA PRO A 195 0.24 10.33 -10.49
C PRO A 195 1.68 10.01 -10.91
N VAL A 196 2.62 10.93 -10.67
CA VAL A 196 4.04 10.75 -10.96
C VAL A 196 4.64 9.65 -10.08
N SER A 197 4.36 9.68 -8.77
CA SER A 197 4.83 8.65 -7.85
C SER A 197 4.22 7.30 -8.14
N LEU A 198 2.91 7.25 -8.42
CA LEU A 198 2.20 6.03 -8.81
C LEU A 198 2.76 5.44 -10.10
N LYS A 199 3.10 6.26 -11.10
CA LYS A 199 3.69 5.79 -12.35
C LYS A 199 5.05 5.14 -12.14
N LYS A 200 5.87 5.67 -11.21
CA LYS A 200 7.20 5.12 -10.89
C LYS A 200 7.10 3.71 -10.29
N ILE A 201 6.21 3.52 -9.32
CA ILE A 201 6.05 2.22 -8.63
C ILE A 201 5.15 1.23 -9.37
N ARG A 202 4.56 1.61 -10.52
CA ARG A 202 3.67 0.74 -11.31
C ARG A 202 4.45 -0.18 -12.27
N VAL A 203 5.71 0.14 -12.52
CA VAL A 203 6.58 -0.64 -13.41
C VAL A 203 7.58 -1.40 -12.56
N VAL A 204 7.87 -2.64 -12.98
CA VAL A 204 8.95 -3.44 -12.43
C VAL A 204 9.77 -4.05 -13.54
N HIS A 205 11.08 -4.06 -13.35
CA HIS A 205 11.98 -4.81 -14.21
C HIS A 205 12.41 -6.12 -13.56
N VAL A 206 12.30 -7.21 -14.33
CA VAL A 206 12.69 -8.55 -13.93
C VAL A 206 13.93 -8.94 -14.71
N LEU A 207 14.97 -9.31 -13.98
CA LEU A 207 16.27 -9.68 -14.51
C LEU A 207 16.39 -11.21 -14.58
N ASP A 208 16.74 -11.74 -15.75
CA ASP A 208 17.07 -13.15 -16.00
C ASP A 208 18.51 -13.44 -15.52
N GLY A 209 18.69 -13.40 -14.20
CA GLY A 209 19.95 -13.63 -13.51
C GLY A 209 20.58 -12.39 -12.86
N TYR A 210 21.29 -12.61 -11.76
CA TYR A 210 22.00 -11.56 -11.02
C TYR A 210 23.11 -10.88 -11.83
N ASP A 211 23.70 -11.59 -12.80
CA ASP A 211 24.71 -11.06 -13.72
C ASP A 211 24.17 -9.87 -14.53
N LYS A 212 22.84 -9.81 -14.75
CA LYS A 212 22.22 -8.69 -15.46
C LYS A 212 22.27 -7.39 -14.68
N ARG A 213 22.46 -7.40 -13.35
CA ARG A 213 22.55 -6.17 -12.55
C ARG A 213 23.73 -5.29 -12.95
N GLU A 214 24.82 -5.87 -13.47
CA GLU A 214 26.01 -5.12 -13.90
C GLU A 214 25.73 -4.20 -15.10
N ILE A 215 24.89 -4.68 -16.02
CA ILE A 215 24.53 -3.98 -17.25
C ILE A 215 23.17 -3.26 -17.15
N ALA A 216 22.36 -3.55 -16.12
CA ALA A 216 21.00 -3.01 -15.96
C ALA A 216 20.93 -1.49 -16.00
N LYS A 217 21.90 -0.79 -15.41
CA LYS A 217 21.99 0.68 -15.41
C LYS A 217 22.04 1.31 -16.81
N ASP A 218 22.44 0.56 -17.83
CA ASP A 218 22.54 1.07 -19.20
C ASP A 218 21.20 0.99 -19.95
N TYR A 219 20.22 0.26 -19.40
CA TYR A 219 18.92 -0.01 -20.01
C TYR A 219 17.73 0.45 -19.14
N LEU A 220 17.93 0.56 -17.82
CA LEU A 220 16.91 0.90 -16.83
C LEU A 220 17.15 2.31 -16.26
N TRP A 221 16.09 2.96 -15.77
CA TRP A 221 16.07 4.37 -15.38
C TRP A 221 15.32 4.68 -14.07
#